data_AF-A0A970XG87-F1
#
_entry.id   AF-A0A970XG87-F1
#
_cell.length_a   1.000
_cell.length_b   1.000
_cell.length_c   1.000
_cell.angle_alpha   90.00
_cell.angle_beta   90.00
_cell.angle_gamma   90.00
#
_symmetry.space_group_name_H-M   'P 1'
#
loop_
_entity.id
_entity.type
_entity.pdbx_description
1 polymer ?
#
loop_
_entity_poly.entity_id
_entity_poly.type
_entity_poly.pdbx_seq_one_letter_code
_entity_poly.pdbx_strand_id
1 'polypeptide(L)' 'SELKLELIDEATADANARISIMAEKAGGKVGKLLSATLGTFQITAQNSATDSYIAGGAFNTWSREKTMFINVKLHYALN' A
#
# COMPACT_ATOMS: atom_id res chain seq x y z
N SER A 1 -9.42 -13.27 -2.32
CA SER A 1 -9.56 -12.02 -1.54
C SER A 1 -8.41 -11.78 -0.56
N GLU A 2 -7.49 -12.74 -0.44
CA GLU A 2 -6.43 -12.82 0.56
C GLU A 2 -5.39 -11.70 0.41
N LEU A 3 -4.88 -11.47 -0.81
CA LEU A 3 -3.93 -10.40 -1.11
C LEU A 3 -4.41 -8.98 -0.69
N LYS A 4 -5.72 -8.72 -0.68
CA LYS A 4 -6.24 -7.43 -0.21
C LYS A 4 -6.17 -7.31 1.31
N LEU A 5 -6.43 -8.39 2.03
CA LEU A 5 -6.36 -8.41 3.49
C LEU A 5 -4.91 -8.31 3.95
N GLU A 6 -4.00 -9.02 3.28
CA GLU A 6 -2.56 -8.93 3.52
C GLU A 6 -2.03 -7.50 3.33
N LEU A 7 -2.42 -6.83 2.24
CA LEU A 7 -2.01 -5.43 2.03
C LEU A 7 -2.59 -4.47 3.07
N ILE A 8 -3.81 -4.71 3.57
CA ILE A 8 -4.37 -3.90 4.66
C ILE A 8 -3.56 -4.12 5.93
N ASP A 9 -3.23 -5.37 6.25
CA ASP A 9 -2.47 -5.74 7.44
C ASP A 9 -1.07 -5.12 7.42
N GLU A 10 -0.33 -5.30 6.33
CA GLU A 10 1.01 -4.74 6.15
C GLU A 10 1.00 -3.21 6.21
N ALA A 11 0.09 -2.54 5.50
CA ALA A 11 0.01 -1.08 5.50
C ALA A 11 -0.42 -0.51 6.88
N THR A 12 -1.26 -1.23 7.62
CA THR A 12 -1.67 -0.83 8.97
C THR A 12 -0.50 -1.02 9.96
N ALA A 13 0.25 -2.12 9.85
CA ALA A 13 1.42 -2.37 10.67
C ALA A 13 2.52 -1.32 10.43
N ASP A 14 2.80 -0.97 9.17
CA ASP A 14 3.74 0.11 8.81
C ASP A 14 3.32 1.44 9.44
N ALA A 15 2.05 1.83 9.28
CA ALA A 15 1.54 3.07 9.84
C ALA A 15 1.67 3.13 11.37
N ASN A 16 1.43 2.01 12.06
CA ASN A 16 1.57 1.91 13.51
C ASN A 16 3.05 2.02 13.97
N ALA A 17 3.96 1.35 13.28
CA ALA A 17 5.39 1.44 13.58
C ALA A 17 5.89 2.88 13.42
N ARG A 18 5.47 3.57 12.35
CA ARG A 18 5.87 4.95 12.07
C ARG A 18 5.34 5.94 13.11
N ILE A 19 4.07 5.85 13.50
CA ILE A 19 3.53 6.76 14.52
C ILE A 19 4.17 6.52 15.89
N SER A 20 4.53 5.27 16.21
CA SER A 20 5.24 4.93 17.45
C SER A 20 6.60 5.62 17.53
N ILE A 21 7.39 5.55 16.45
CA ILE A 21 8.69 6.24 16.35
C ILE A 21 8.50 7.76 16.47
N MET A 22 7.52 8.32 15.75
CA MET A 22 7.25 9.76 15.78
C MET A 22 6.87 10.25 17.19
N ALA A 23 5.97 9.54 17.88
CA ALA A 23 5.56 9.89 19.23
C ALA A 23 6.73 9.83 20.21
N GLU A 24 7.51 8.73 20.18
CA GLU A 24 8.68 8.56 21.06
C GLU A 24 9.71 9.68 20.85
N LYS A 25 10.05 9.99 19.59
CA LYS A 25 11.01 11.05 19.26
C LYS A 25 10.50 12.46 19.59
N ALA A 26 9.19 12.64 19.66
CA ALA A 26 8.56 13.87 20.10
C ALA A 26 8.37 13.96 21.63
N GLY A 27 8.76 12.92 22.39
CA GLY A 27 8.63 12.88 23.85
C GLY A 27 7.25 12.48 24.37
N GLY A 28 6.37 12.00 23.49
CA GLY A 28 5.03 11.51 23.84
C GLY A 28 4.88 10.00 23.65
N LYS A 29 3.68 9.49 23.91
CA LYS A 29 3.31 8.09 23.63
C LYS A 29 2.07 8.02 22.75
N VAL A 30 2.03 7.03 21.86
CA VAL A 30 0.82 6.77 21.06
C VAL A 30 -0.31 6.36 22.00
N GLY A 31 -1.44 7.05 21.88
CA GLY A 31 -2.65 6.80 22.64
C GLY A 31 -3.69 5.99 21.86
N LYS A 32 -4.97 6.20 22.17
CA LYS A 32 -6.07 5.46 21.54
C LYS A 32 -6.21 5.85 20.07
N LEU A 33 -6.52 4.87 19.22
CA LEU A 33 -6.97 5.12 17.86
C LEU A 33 -8.32 5.84 17.89
N LEU A 34 -8.39 7.00 17.26
CA LEU A 34 -9.59 7.84 17.16
C LEU A 34 -10.39 7.53 15.90
N SER A 35 -9.70 7.30 14.79
CA SER A 35 -10.32 6.95 13.51
C SER A 35 -9.34 6.20 12.61
N ALA A 36 -9.88 5.28 11.80
CA ALA A 36 -9.16 4.62 10.71
C ALA A 36 -9.92 4.81 9.40
N THR A 37 -9.20 5.08 8.32
CA THR A 37 -9.77 5.22 6.99
C THR A 37 -8.92 4.45 5.98
N LEU A 38 -9.60 3.60 5.21
CA LEU A 38 -9.02 2.90 4.08
C LEU A 38 -9.29 3.69 2.80
N GLY A 39 -8.23 4.04 2.10
CA GLY A 39 -8.29 4.65 0.77
C GLY A 39 -8.64 3.63 -0.31
N THR A 40 -8.74 4.12 -1.54
CA THR A 40 -8.98 3.26 -2.70
C THR A 40 -7.75 2.40 -3.02
N PHE A 41 -7.98 1.14 -3.36
CA PHE A 41 -6.95 0.27 -3.92
C PHE A 41 -6.62 0.71 -5.35
N GLN A 42 -5.35 1.02 -5.60
CA GLN A 42 -4.87 1.32 -6.95
C GLN A 42 -4.13 0.10 -7.50
N ILE A 43 -4.46 -0.34 -8.71
CA ILE A 43 -3.82 -1.47 -9.36
C ILE A 43 -3.25 -0.98 -10.68
N THR A 44 -1.93 -0.98 -10.80
CA THR A 44 -1.23 -0.60 -12.03
C THR A 44 -0.64 -1.86 -12.68
N ALA A 45 -0.94 -2.07 -13.95
CA ALA A 45 -0.28 -3.11 -14.74
C ALA A 45 1.14 -2.63 -15.07
N GLN A 46 2.17 -3.32 -14.59
CA GLN A 46 3.51 -3.10 -15.11
C GLN A 46 3.55 -3.70 -16.53
N ASN A 47 3.88 -2.89 -17.55
CA ASN A 47 3.90 -3.20 -18.99
C ASN A 47 2.59 -3.02 -19.80
N SER A 48 1.97 -1.84 -19.76
CA SER A 48 0.96 -1.46 -20.79
C SER A 48 1.38 -0.28 -21.68
N ALA A 49 2.65 0.12 -21.65
CA ALA A 49 3.18 1.24 -22.43
C ALA A 49 4.01 0.84 -23.67
N THR A 50 4.17 -0.45 -23.98
CA THR A 50 5.05 -0.90 -25.08
C THR A 50 4.42 -2.01 -25.93
N ASP A 51 3.14 -1.93 -26.24
CA ASP A 51 2.52 -2.89 -27.20
C ASP A 51 1.80 -2.18 -28.35
N SER A 52 2.38 -1.07 -28.81
CA SER A 52 1.92 -0.37 -30.00
C SER A 52 2.92 -0.42 -31.16
N TYR A 53 3.91 -1.32 -31.18
CA TYR A 53 4.83 -1.42 -32.33
C TYR A 53 5.69 -2.69 -32.46
N ILE A 54 5.14 -3.91 -32.50
CA ILE A 54 5.90 -5.05 -33.06
C ILE A 54 4.97 -5.94 -33.90
N ALA A 55 4.85 -5.60 -35.18
CA ALA A 55 4.39 -6.51 -36.21
C ALA A 55 5.50 -7.55 -36.46
N GLY A 56 5.42 -8.71 -35.82
CA GLY A 56 6.38 -9.80 -36.02
C GLY A 56 6.35 -10.77 -34.87
N GLY A 57 5.83 -11.97 -35.12
CA GLY A 57 5.53 -12.97 -34.11
C GLY A 57 6.66 -13.24 -33.11
N ALA A 58 6.35 -13.03 -31.83
CA ALA A 58 7.04 -13.66 -30.72
C ALA A 58 5.99 -13.89 -29.63
N PHE A 59 5.77 -15.16 -29.30
CA PHE A 59 5.06 -15.59 -28.10
C PHE A 59 5.82 -15.06 -26.88
N ASN A 60 5.54 -13.82 -26.48
CA ASN A 60 6.09 -13.26 -25.26
C ASN A 60 5.21 -13.74 -24.10
N THR A 61 5.73 -14.68 -23.31
CA THR A 61 5.14 -15.16 -22.07
C THR A 61 4.90 -13.96 -21.15
N TRP A 62 3.64 -13.52 -21.04
CA TRP A 62 3.24 -12.31 -20.34
C TRP A 62 3.59 -12.42 -18.83
N SER A 63 4.70 -11.82 -18.39
CA SER A 63 4.82 -11.41 -16.98
C SER A 63 3.84 -10.26 -16.73
N ARG A 64 2.58 -10.61 -16.47
CA ARG A 64 1.49 -9.72 -16.00
C ARG A 64 1.67 -9.40 -14.52
N GLU A 65 2.85 -8.98 -14.10
CA GLU A 65 3.06 -8.49 -12.74
C GLU A 65 2.21 -7.22 -12.54
N LYS A 66 1.28 -7.27 -11.58
CA LYS A 66 0.42 -6.14 -11.22
C LYS A 66 0.92 -5.56 -9.91
N THR A 67 1.22 -4.27 -9.88
CA THR A 67 1.51 -3.57 -8.62
C THR A 67 0.22 -3.04 -8.05
N MET A 68 -0.05 -3.39 -6.79
CA MET A 68 -1.22 -2.89 -6.05
C MET A 68 -0.75 -1.98 -4.92
N PHE A 69 -1.42 -0.85 -4.78
CA PHE A 69 -1.19 0.11 -3.71
C PHE A 69 -2.46 0.32 -2.90
N ILE A 70 -2.31 0.51 -1.61
CA ILE A 70 -3.37 0.85 -0.68
C ILE A 70 -2.92 2.04 0.18
N ASN A 71 -3.85 2.91 0.52
CA ASN A 71 -3.60 4.00 1.45
C ASN A 71 -4.35 3.74 2.75
N VAL A 72 -3.65 3.75 3.88
CA VAL A 72 -4.24 3.63 5.22
C VAL A 72 -3.97 4.93 5.96
N LYS A 73 -5.03 5.52 6.53
CA LYS A 73 -4.94 6.69 7.40
C LYS A 73 -5.44 6.35 8.78
N LEU A 74 -4.57 6.47 9.77
CA LEU A 74 -4.86 6.21 11.18
C LEU A 74 -4.65 7.51 11.96
N HIS A 75 -5.64 7.92 12.75
CA HIS A 75 -5.52 9.07 13.65
C HIS A 75 -5.49 8.56 15.09
N TYR A 76 -4.43 8.88 15.81
CA TYR A 76 -4.25 8.51 17.20
C TYR A 76 -4.30 9.74 18.09
N ALA A 77 -4.83 9.58 19.30
CA ALA A 77 -4.51 10.50 20.38
C ALA A 77 -3.04 10.34 20.78
N LEU A 78 -2.43 11.39 21.34
CA LEU A 78 -1.13 11.31 21.99
C LEU A 78 -1.32 11.44 23.51
N ASN A 79 -0.49 10.74 24.26
CA ASN A 79 -0.40 10.82 25.71
C ASN A 79 0.92 11.48 26.13
#